data_AF-A0AAN8ZSW7-F1
#
_entry.id   AF-A0AAN8ZSW7-F1
#
_cell.length_a   1.000
_cell.length_b   1.000
_cell.length_c   1.000
_cell.angle_alpha   90.00
_cell.angle_beta   90.00
_cell.angle_gamma   90.00
#
_symmetry.space_group_name_H-M   'P 1'
#
loop_
_entity.id
_entity.type
_entity.pdbx_description
1 polymer ?
#
loop_
_entity_poly.entity_id
_entity_poly.type
_entity_poly.pdbx_seq_one_letter_code
_entity_poly.pdbx_strand_id
1 'polypeptide(L)'
;MTEGDVEVNGKTTAATETQELDKKIIKQVEYYFVVFNLPRDKHMQELIKNDDGWIFLDEITKFKHLAALSTDTSVIAKSLTKSTNNIVEGH
;
A
#
# COMPACT_ATOMS: atom_id res chain seq x y z
N MET A 1 47.23 -18.37 -13.63
CA MET A 1 46.76 -19.74 -13.94
C MET A 1 46.04 -20.20 -12.68
N THR A 2 44.73 -20.11 -12.52
CA THR A 2 43.53 -20.01 -13.39
C THR A 2 42.51 -19.18 -12.60
N GLU A 3 41.93 -18.11 -13.14
CA GLU A 3 40.66 -18.09 -13.92
C GLU A 3 39.47 -18.64 -13.12
N GLY A 4 38.43 -17.80 -13.01
CA GLY A 4 37.21 -18.12 -12.26
C GLY A 4 36.26 -16.95 -12.17
N ASP A 5 36.03 -16.27 -13.29
CA ASP A 5 34.90 -15.38 -13.52
C ASP A 5 33.58 -16.07 -13.11
N VAL A 6 32.78 -15.39 -12.29
CA VAL A 6 31.33 -15.55 -12.31
C VAL A 6 30.71 -14.16 -12.30
N GLU A 7 30.63 -13.58 -13.50
CA GLU A 7 29.60 -12.62 -13.85
C GLU A 7 28.28 -13.37 -14.02
N VAL A 8 27.29 -13.09 -13.17
CA VAL A 8 25.85 -12.95 -13.50
C VAL A 8 25.13 -12.59 -12.20
N ASN A 9 24.25 -11.59 -12.07
CA ASN A 9 23.22 -11.14 -13.00
C ASN A 9 22.70 -9.76 -12.54
N GLY A 10 22.72 -8.76 -13.43
CA GLY A 10 22.09 -7.45 -13.24
C GLY A 10 20.56 -7.50 -13.26
N LYS A 11 19.94 -8.12 -12.24
CA LYS A 11 18.48 -8.25 -12.10
C LYS A 11 17.98 -8.03 -10.66
N THR A 12 18.57 -7.11 -9.91
CA THR A 12 18.22 -6.94 -8.47
C THR A 12 17.59 -5.59 -8.13
N THR A 13 17.75 -4.53 -8.92
CA THR A 13 17.36 -3.18 -8.50
C THR A 13 15.84 -2.92 -8.53
N ALA A 14 15.12 -3.39 -9.56
CA ALA A 14 13.69 -3.09 -9.72
C ALA A 14 12.75 -3.88 -8.78
N ALA A 15 13.16 -5.09 -8.36
CA ALA A 15 12.34 -5.94 -7.50
C ALA A 15 12.32 -5.44 -6.06
N THR A 16 13.44 -4.92 -5.56
CA THR A 16 13.54 -4.34 -4.21
C THR A 16 12.76 -3.05 -4.07
N GLU A 17 12.82 -2.14 -5.06
CA GLU A 17 12.07 -0.87 -5.01
C GLU A 17 10.56 -1.11 -5.00
N THR A 18 10.08 -2.06 -5.79
CA THR A 18 8.66 -2.44 -5.82
C THR A 18 8.21 -2.99 -4.47
N GLN A 19 9.02 -3.84 -3.84
CA GLN A 19 8.72 -4.39 -2.51
C GLN A 19 8.75 -3.33 -1.40
N GLU A 20 9.64 -2.36 -1.48
CA GLU A 20 9.67 -1.24 -0.54
C GLU A 20 8.45 -0.32 -0.72
N LEU A 21 8.05 -0.05 -1.96
CA LEU A 21 6.83 0.70 -2.26
C LEU A 21 5.58 -0.03 -1.75
N ASP A 22 5.46 -1.34 -2.01
CA ASP A 22 4.36 -2.17 -1.50
C ASP A 22 4.24 -2.03 0.03
N LYS A 23 5.36 -2.18 0.76
CA LYS A 23 5.39 -2.06 2.23
C LYS A 23 4.97 -0.67 2.71
N LYS A 24 5.39 0.39 2.03
CA LYS A 24 5.00 1.76 2.35
C LYS A 24 3.51 1.98 2.14
N ILE A 25 2.96 1.48 1.04
CA ILE A 25 1.52 1.55 0.73
C ILE A 25 0.73 0.83 1.81
N ILE A 26 1.07 -0.43 2.11
CA ILE A 26 0.39 -1.24 3.13
C ILE A 26 0.39 -0.51 4.47
N LYS A 27 1.57 -0.09 4.95
CA LYS A 27 1.72 0.59 6.23
C LYS A 27 0.93 1.90 6.30
N GLN A 28 0.86 2.63 5.19
CA GLN A 28 0.12 3.87 5.11
C GLN A 28 -1.39 3.64 5.19
N VAL A 29 -1.89 2.62 4.49
CA VAL A 29 -3.30 2.23 4.56
C VAL A 29 -3.64 1.72 5.95
N GLU A 30 -2.85 0.81 6.51
CA GLU A 30 -3.02 0.34 7.89
C GLU A 30 -3.11 1.50 8.88
N TYR A 31 -2.22 2.48 8.77
CA TYR A 31 -2.23 3.65 9.65
C TYR A 31 -3.57 4.38 9.65
N TYR A 32 -4.24 4.48 8.49
CA TYR A 32 -5.54 5.13 8.44
C TYR A 32 -6.64 4.37 9.19
N PHE A 33 -6.59 3.04 9.16
CA PHE A 33 -7.56 2.15 9.81
C PHE A 33 -7.20 1.77 11.26
N VAL A 34 -6.02 2.16 11.74
CA VAL A 34 -5.65 1.93 13.15
C VAL A 34 -6.53 2.77 14.07
N VAL A 35 -6.98 2.15 15.17
CA VAL A 35 -7.88 2.72 16.22
C VAL A 35 -7.37 4.06 16.79
N PHE A 36 -6.08 4.35 16.67
CA PHE A 36 -5.48 5.61 17.12
C PHE A 36 -5.70 6.78 16.14
N ASN A 37 -5.77 6.52 14.83
CA ASN A 37 -5.99 7.55 13.81
C ASN A 37 -7.48 7.85 13.62
N LEU A 38 -8.30 6.80 13.54
CA LEU A 38 -9.74 6.88 13.27
C LEU A 38 -10.54 7.89 14.12
N PRO A 39 -10.36 8.03 15.45
CA PRO A 39 -11.12 9.00 16.24
C PRO A 39 -10.73 10.46 15.97
N ARG A 40 -9.55 10.72 15.40
CA ARG A 40 -9.06 12.07 15.07
C ARG A 40 -9.26 12.45 13.61
N ASP A 41 -9.29 11.47 12.72
CA ASP A 41 -9.38 11.67 11.29
C ASP A 41 -10.83 11.85 10.85
N LYS A 42 -11.26 13.11 10.78
CA LYS A 42 -12.63 13.49 10.38
C LYS A 42 -13.00 12.96 9.00
N HIS A 43 -12.03 12.87 8.09
CA HIS A 43 -12.29 12.44 6.72
C HIS A 43 -12.54 10.93 6.69
N MET A 44 -11.72 10.15 7.38
CA MET A 44 -11.98 8.71 7.54
C MET A 44 -13.29 8.43 8.29
N GLN A 45 -13.64 9.21 9.30
CA GLN A 45 -14.93 9.08 9.99
C GLN A 45 -16.12 9.32 9.05
N GLU A 46 -16.02 10.31 8.16
CA GLU A 46 -17.07 10.61 7.20
C GLU A 46 -17.21 9.49 6.15
N LEU A 47 -16.11 8.96 5.64
CA LEU A 47 -16.11 7.83 4.70
C LEU A 47 -16.77 6.59 5.31
N ILE A 48 -16.34 6.20 6.52
CA ILE A 48 -16.91 5.07 7.27
C ILE A 48 -18.41 5.27 7.53
N LYS A 49 -18.84 6.50 7.84
CA LYS A 49 -20.24 6.80 8.12
C LYS A 49 -21.10 6.81 6.86
N ASN A 50 -20.55 7.22 5.72
CA ASN A 50 -21.28 7.33 4.46
C ASN A 50 -21.63 5.95 3.88
N ASP A 51 -20.75 4.96 4.04
CA ASP A 51 -20.87 3.65 3.37
C ASP A 51 -20.89 2.47 4.36
N ASP A 52 -21.54 2.62 5.51
CA ASP A 52 -21.72 1.55 6.53
C ASP A 52 -20.40 0.82 6.91
N GLY A 53 -19.31 1.59 6.98
CA GLY A 53 -17.97 1.09 7.30
C GLY A 53 -17.13 0.66 6.09
N TRP A 54 -17.68 0.71 4.88
CA TRP A 54 -16.93 0.50 3.64
C TRP A 54 -16.25 1.78 3.19
N ILE A 55 -15.05 1.65 2.64
CA ILE A 55 -14.30 2.75 2.07
C ILE A 55 -13.79 2.33 0.70
N PHE A 56 -14.19 3.06 -0.34
CA PHE A 56 -13.71 2.81 -1.69
C PHE A 56 -12.22 3.13 -1.81
N LEU A 57 -11.51 2.31 -2.60
CA LEU A 57 -10.08 2.51 -2.81
C LEU A 57 -9.80 3.87 -3.46
N ASP A 58 -10.70 4.36 -4.32
CA ASP A 58 -10.63 5.68 -4.95
C ASP A 58 -10.58 6.80 -3.90
N GLU A 59 -11.39 6.71 -2.85
CA GLU A 59 -11.43 7.70 -1.77
C GLU A 59 -10.09 7.75 -1.02
N ILE A 60 -9.51 6.59 -0.70
CA ILE A 60 -8.21 6.58 -0.01
C ILE A 60 -7.05 7.04 -0.89
N THR A 61 -7.13 6.87 -2.22
CA THR A 61 -6.07 7.36 -3.13
C THR A 61 -5.95 8.88 -3.15
N LYS A 62 -7.00 9.61 -2.73
CA LYS A 62 -7.00 11.09 -2.63
C LYS A 62 -6.21 11.60 -1.42
N PHE A 63 -5.85 10.73 -0.48
CA PHE A 63 -5.11 11.13 0.72
C PHE A 63 -3.68 11.48 0.35
N LYS A 64 -3.21 12.66 0.76
CA LYS A 64 -1.87 13.18 0.40
C LYS A 64 -0.73 12.19 0.59
N HIS A 65 -0.73 11.44 1.69
CA HIS A 65 0.35 10.50 1.99
C HIS A 65 0.30 9.23 1.14
N LEU A 66 -0.90 8.73 0.82
CA LEU A 66 -1.04 7.59 -0.09
C LEU A 66 -0.76 8.01 -1.53
N ALA A 67 -1.31 9.14 -1.98
CA ALA A 67 -1.10 9.72 -3.29
C ALA A 67 0.39 10.00 -3.60
N ALA A 68 1.17 10.37 -2.58
CA ALA A 68 2.62 10.58 -2.72
C ALA A 68 3.39 9.28 -2.99
N LEU A 69 2.82 8.12 -2.64
CA LEU A 69 3.38 6.80 -2.91
C LEU A 69 2.85 6.26 -4.24
N SER A 70 1.54 6.29 -4.42
CA SER A 70 0.87 5.85 -5.63
C SER A 70 -0.53 6.47 -5.73
N THR A 71 -0.93 6.82 -6.94
CA THR A 71 -2.31 7.23 -7.27
C THR A 71 -3.06 6.15 -8.06
N ASP A 72 -2.38 5.04 -8.38
CA ASP A 72 -2.96 3.97 -9.18
C ASP A 72 -3.62 2.93 -8.27
N THR A 73 -4.94 2.82 -8.36
CA THR A 73 -5.73 1.87 -7.58
C THR A 73 -5.34 0.41 -7.83
N SER A 74 -4.88 0.05 -9.04
CA SER A 74 -4.43 -1.32 -9.32
C SER A 74 -3.12 -1.64 -8.60
N VAL A 75 -2.19 -0.68 -8.54
CA VAL A 75 -0.94 -0.83 -7.78
C VAL A 75 -1.26 -0.97 -6.29
N ILE A 76 -2.08 -0.08 -5.74
CA ILE A 76 -2.46 -0.10 -4.33
C ILE A 76 -3.18 -1.40 -3.98
N ALA A 77 -4.18 -1.82 -4.76
CA ALA A 77 -4.89 -3.07 -4.52
C ALA A 77 -3.93 -4.27 -4.52
N LYS A 78 -3.03 -4.36 -5.52
CA LYS A 78 -2.00 -5.42 -5.56
C LYS A 78 -1.09 -5.39 -4.34
N SER A 79 -0.66 -4.21 -3.88
CA SER A 79 0.13 -4.09 -2.65
C SER A 79 -0.66 -4.57 -1.43
N LEU A 80 -1.93 -4.18 -1.32
CA LEU A 80 -2.79 -4.55 -0.20
C LEU A 80 -3.14 -6.04 -0.18
N THR A 81 -3.27 -6.70 -1.33
CA THR A 81 -3.44 -8.17 -1.38
C THR A 81 -2.24 -8.95 -0.83
N LYS A 82 -1.06 -8.31 -0.76
CA LYS A 82 0.14 -8.88 -0.12
C LYS A 82 0.16 -8.64 1.39
N SER A 83 -0.74 -7.80 1.92
CA SER A 83 -0.82 -7.49 3.34
C SER A 83 -1.44 -8.65 4.10
N THR A 84 -0.93 -8.90 5.31
CA THR A 84 -1.46 -9.92 6.23
C THR A 84 -2.65 -9.42 7.04
N ASN A 85 -2.82 -8.10 7.12
CA ASN A 85 -3.99 -7.48 7.74
C ASN A 85 -5.11 -7.52 6.72
N ASN A 86 -6.24 -8.13 7.06
CA ASN A 86 -7.40 -8.32 6.19
C ASN A 86 -8.13 -6.97 5.99
N ILE A 87 -7.46 -6.00 5.37
CA ILE A 87 -7.94 -4.61 5.17
C ILE A 87 -8.65 -4.42 3.82
N VAL A 88 -8.58 -5.42 2.93
CA VAL A 88 -9.25 -5.41 1.61
C VAL A 88 -10.07 -6.67 1.46
N GLU A 89 -11.37 -6.49 1.20
CA GLU A 89 -12.26 -7.56 0.78
C GLU A 89 -12.47 -7.44 -0.74
N GLY A 90 -12.13 -8.49 -1.49
CA GLY A 90 -12.40 -8.56 -2.92
C GLY A 90 -13.65 -9.40 -3.16
N HIS A 91 -14.68 -8.79 -3.76
CA HIS A 91 -15.88 -9.47 -4.24
C HIS A 91 -15.89 -9.50 -5.77
#